data_AF-A0A815YMT1-F1
#
_entry.id   AF-A0A815YMT1-F1
#
_cell.length_a   1.000
_cell.length_b   1.000
_cell.length_c   1.000
_cell.angle_alpha   90.00
_cell.angle_beta   90.00
_cell.angle_gamma   90.00
#
_symmetry.space_group_name_H-M   'P 1'
#
loop_
_entity.id
_entity.type
_entity.pdbx_description
1 polymer ?
#
loop_
_entity_poly.entity_id
_entity_poly.type
_entity_poly.pdbx_seq_one_letter_code
_entity_poly.pdbx_strand_id
1 'polypeptide(L)'
;MAAASKSPNLENLVAVWLDEKLDKEDDNHKFKEEFHSTFRSVETFDNMKACIEFMTDAKHEKIRLIVSGSLCQQILPLIYQMSQLESIYVVYSNRAEYEQWI
;
A
#
# COMPACT_ATOMS: atom_id res chain seq x y z
N MET A 1 6.69 17.37 -40.05
CA MET A 1 6.90 17.86 -38.67
C MET A 1 5.64 17.54 -37.87
N ALA A 2 5.69 16.52 -37.02
CA ALA A 2 4.72 16.26 -35.96
C ALA A 2 5.45 15.38 -34.95
N ALA A 3 5.84 15.97 -33.82
CA ALA A 3 6.39 15.20 -32.71
C ALA A 3 5.24 14.36 -32.14
N ALA A 4 5.40 13.04 -32.13
CA ALA A 4 4.59 12.19 -31.28
C ALA A 4 4.77 12.70 -29.85
N SER A 5 3.70 13.23 -29.27
CA SER A 5 3.67 13.63 -27.88
C SER A 5 4.03 12.40 -27.05
N LYS A 6 5.18 12.44 -26.35
CA LYS A 6 5.44 11.51 -25.26
C LYS A 6 4.23 11.58 -24.34
N SER A 7 3.46 10.49 -24.29
CA SER A 7 2.54 10.26 -23.19
C SER A 7 3.33 10.49 -21.90
N PRO A 8 2.90 11.38 -20.99
CA PRO A 8 3.59 11.56 -19.72
C PRO A 8 3.64 10.18 -19.08
N ASN A 9 4.85 9.73 -18.72
CA ASN A 9 5.15 8.41 -18.17
C ASN A 9 3.97 7.93 -17.32
N LEU A 10 3.36 6.79 -17.69
CA LEU A 10 2.64 6.01 -16.71
C LEU A 10 3.67 5.72 -15.62
N GLU A 11 3.57 6.39 -14.50
CA GLU A 11 4.29 5.97 -13.31
C GLU A 11 3.90 4.51 -13.07
N ASN A 12 4.87 3.60 -13.04
CA ASN A 12 4.63 2.19 -12.69
C ASN A 12 4.26 2.16 -11.20
N LEU A 13 3.02 2.55 -10.91
CA LEU A 13 2.55 2.69 -9.55
C LEU A 13 1.82 1.42 -9.14
N VAL A 14 2.31 0.82 -8.06
CA VAL A 14 1.68 -0.33 -7.42
C VAL A 14 1.16 0.08 -6.05
N ALA A 15 -0.09 -0.29 -5.81
CA ALA A 15 -0.68 -0.22 -4.49
C ALA A 15 -0.38 -1.54 -3.78
N VAL A 16 0.11 -1.47 -2.55
CA VAL A 16 0.38 -2.64 -1.70
C VAL A 16 -0.50 -2.52 -0.47
N TRP A 17 -1.26 -3.56 -0.15
CA TRP A 17 -2.08 -3.62 1.06
C TRP A 17 -1.58 -4.73 1.97
N LEU A 18 -1.12 -4.38 3.17
CA LEU A 18 -0.77 -5.31 4.23
C LEU A 18 -1.81 -5.28 5.35
N ASP A 19 -2.55 -6.37 5.52
CA ASP A 19 -3.52 -6.53 6.60
C ASP A 19 -3.72 -8.01 6.94
N GLU A 20 -3.48 -8.38 8.20
CA GLU A 20 -3.63 -9.76 8.71
C GLU A 20 -5.09 -10.26 8.68
N LYS A 21 -6.06 -9.36 8.52
CA LYS A 21 -7.51 -9.65 8.52
C LYS A 21 -8.17 -9.48 7.15
N LEU A 22 -7.39 -9.47 6.06
CA LEU A 22 -7.92 -9.26 4.71
C LEU A 22 -9.15 -10.12 4.38
N ASP A 23 -9.26 -11.35 4.90
CA ASP A 23 -10.38 -12.25 4.63
C ASP A 23 -11.47 -12.29 5.71
N LYS A 24 -11.36 -11.50 6.79
CA LYS A 24 -12.14 -11.71 8.02
C LYS A 24 -13.09 -10.58 8.42
N GLU A 25 -12.97 -9.39 7.82
CA GLU A 25 -13.83 -8.24 8.15
C GLU A 25 -14.54 -7.71 6.90
N ASP A 26 -15.88 -7.80 6.90
CA ASP A 26 -16.78 -7.27 5.86
C ASP A 26 -16.71 -5.74 5.77
N ASP A 27 -16.35 -5.04 6.85
CA ASP A 27 -16.37 -3.58 6.92
C ASP A 27 -15.34 -2.89 6.01
N ASN A 28 -14.32 -3.62 5.54
CA ASN A 28 -13.33 -3.08 4.61
C ASN A 28 -13.74 -3.17 3.13
N HIS A 29 -14.92 -3.72 2.79
CA HIS A 29 -15.31 -3.96 1.39
C HIS A 29 -15.35 -2.69 0.54
N LYS A 30 -15.93 -1.60 1.06
CA LYS A 30 -16.06 -0.35 0.28
C LYS A 30 -14.71 0.32 0.05
N PHE A 31 -13.85 0.34 1.07
CA PHE A 31 -12.49 0.86 0.91
C PHE A 31 -11.70 -0.03 -0.06
N LYS A 32 -11.82 -1.35 0.02
CA LYS A 32 -11.25 -2.30 -0.97
C LYS A 32 -11.73 -2.02 -2.39
N GLU A 33 -13.03 -1.87 -2.62
CA GLU A 33 -13.59 -1.61 -3.95
C GLU A 33 -13.12 -0.27 -4.52
N GLU A 34 -13.20 0.81 -3.74
CA GLU A 34 -12.73 2.14 -4.16
C GLU A 34 -11.22 2.12 -4.42
N PHE A 35 -10.47 1.39 -3.60
CA PHE A 35 -9.04 1.20 -3.74
C PHE A 35 -8.66 0.42 -5.01
N HIS A 36 -9.25 -0.76 -5.21
CA HIS A 36 -9.06 -1.56 -6.43
C HIS A 36 -9.51 -0.83 -7.70
N SER A 37 -10.51 0.06 -7.62
CA SER A 37 -10.95 0.86 -8.76
C SER A 37 -10.01 2.02 -9.10
N THR A 38 -9.27 2.54 -8.10
CA THR A 38 -8.37 3.70 -8.25
C THR A 38 -6.98 3.28 -8.71
N PHE A 39 -6.53 2.11 -8.30
CA PHE A 39 -5.19 1.60 -8.59
C PHE A 39 -5.21 0.55 -9.69
N ARG A 40 -4.35 0.73 -10.70
CA ARG A 40 -4.23 -0.20 -11.83
C ARG A 40 -3.65 -1.56 -11.42
N SER A 41 -2.85 -1.59 -10.36
CA SER A 41 -2.23 -2.79 -9.78
C SER A 41 -2.33 -2.71 -8.27
N VAL A 42 -2.97 -3.70 -7.65
CA VAL A 42 -3.08 -3.83 -6.20
C VAL A 42 -2.58 -5.21 -5.82
N GLU A 43 -1.55 -5.24 -4.97
CA GLU A 43 -1.02 -6.46 -4.38
C GLU A 43 -1.40 -6.51 -2.90
N THR A 44 -1.96 -7.62 -2.45
CA THR A 44 -2.46 -7.79 -1.08
C THR A 44 -1.66 -8.85 -0.35
N PHE A 45 -1.31 -8.58 0.92
CA PHE A 45 -0.52 -9.47 1.76
C PHE A 45 -1.17 -9.58 3.14
N ASP A 46 -1.30 -10.81 3.64
CA ASP A 46 -1.67 -11.12 5.02
C ASP A 46 -0.43 -11.33 5.92
N ASN A 47 0.76 -11.36 5.31
CA ASN A 47 2.03 -11.64 5.95
C ASN A 47 3.05 -10.53 5.66
N MET A 48 3.56 -9.91 6.72
CA MET A 48 4.56 -8.83 6.66
C MET A 48 5.83 -9.24 5.91
N LYS A 49 6.30 -10.49 6.07
CA LYS A 49 7.53 -10.94 5.40
C LYS A 49 7.38 -10.94 3.88
N ALA A 50 6.29 -11.54 3.38
CA ALA A 50 5.99 -11.59 1.96
C ALA A 50 5.79 -10.18 1.36
N CYS A 51 5.12 -9.30 2.11
CA CYS A 51 4.97 -7.89 1.74
C CYS A 51 6.32 -7.19 1.56
N ILE A 52 7.25 -7.36 2.51
CA ILE A 52 8.59 -6.73 2.45
C ILE A 52 9.41 -7.30 1.29
N GLU A 53 9.37 -8.62 1.08
CA GLU A 53 10.05 -9.28 -0.04
C GLU A 53 9.57 -8.70 -1.37
N PHE A 54 8.25 -8.62 -1.58
CA PHE A 54 7.68 -8.00 -2.77
C PHE A 54 8.13 -6.54 -2.96
N MET A 55 8.02 -5.72 -1.92
CA MET A 55 8.41 -4.31 -2.00
C MET A 55 9.90 -4.15 -2.32
N THR A 56 10.75 -5.02 -1.80
CA THR A 56 12.20 -5.00 -2.04
C THR A 56 12.55 -5.34 -3.49
N ASP A 57 11.81 -6.28 -4.09
CA ASP A 57 12.01 -6.73 -5.46
C ASP A 57 11.42 -5.76 -6.51
N ALA A 58 10.41 -4.98 -6.13
CA ALA A 58 9.75 -3.95 -6.94
C ALA A 58 10.62 -2.68 -7.11
N LYS A 59 11.77 -2.81 -7.79
CA LYS A 59 12.78 -1.75 -7.95
C LYS A 59 12.43 -0.68 -8.97
N HIS A 60 11.45 -0.91 -9.83
CA HIS A 60 11.08 0.00 -10.92
C HIS A 60 9.69 0.62 -10.73
N GLU A 61 9.02 0.21 -9.66
CA GLU A 61 7.69 0.63 -9.29
C GLU A 61 7.76 1.71 -8.20
N LYS A 62 6.78 2.61 -8.20
CA LYS A 62 6.45 3.43 -7.03
C LYS A 62 5.42 2.68 -6.19
N ILE A 63 5.64 2.60 -4.89
CA ILE A 63 4.82 1.85 -3.96
C ILE A 63 4.00 2.81 -3.11
N ARG A 64 2.68 2.63 -3.09
CA ARG A 64 1.79 3.20 -2.07
C ARG A 64 1.35 2.08 -1.14
N LEU A 65 1.82 2.11 0.11
CA LEU A 65 1.52 1.09 1.09
C LEU A 65 0.27 1.47 1.90
N ILE A 66 -0.66 0.54 2.01
CA ILE A 66 -1.83 0.59 2.88
C ILE A 66 -1.55 -0.46 3.95
N VAL A 67 -1.62 -0.08 5.21
CA VAL A 67 -1.28 -0.98 6.31
C VAL A 67 -2.23 -0.77 7.48
N SER A 68 -2.61 -1.84 8.16
CA SER A 68 -3.37 -1.72 9.40
C SER A 68 -2.54 -1.05 10.50
N GLY A 69 -3.20 -0.30 11.38
CA GLY A 69 -2.55 0.39 12.51
C GLY A 69 -1.70 -0.54 13.38
N SER A 70 -2.18 -1.77 13.62
CA SER A 70 -1.48 -2.79 14.40
C SER A 70 -0.17 -3.27 13.76
N LEU A 71 -0.07 -3.23 12.43
CA LEU A 71 1.12 -3.67 11.68
C LEU A 71 2.04 -2.51 11.33
N CYS A 72 1.51 -1.29 11.25
CA CYS A 72 2.26 -0.09 10.89
C CYS A 72 3.49 0.11 11.79
N GLN A 73 3.32 0.00 13.11
CA GLN A 73 4.42 0.17 14.08
C GLN A 73 5.55 -0.84 13.88
N GLN A 74 5.22 -2.05 13.40
CA GLN A 74 6.19 -3.12 13.19
C GLN A 74 6.90 -3.00 11.85
N ILE A 75 6.17 -2.66 10.78
CA ILE A 75 6.73 -2.60 9.43
C ILE A 75 7.50 -1.30 9.16
N LEU A 76 7.06 -0.17 9.72
CA LEU A 76 7.62 1.15 9.38
C LEU A 76 9.15 1.24 9.56
N PRO A 77 9.76 0.75 10.67
CA PRO A 77 11.22 0.78 10.82
C PRO A 77 11.98 -0.04 9.77
N LEU A 78 11.32 -1.01 9.13
CA LEU A 78 11.93 -1.90 8.14
C LEU A 78 11.89 -1.30 6.73
N ILE A 79 10.95 -0.40 6.46
CA ILE A 79 10.62 0.05 5.10
C ILE A 79 10.83 1.54 4.87
N TYR A 80 11.00 2.35 5.92
CA TYR A 80 11.06 3.82 5.79
C TYR A 80 12.22 4.33 4.92
N GLN A 81 13.25 3.52 4.70
CA GLN A 81 14.40 3.85 3.85
C GLN A 81 14.23 3.38 2.39
N MET A 82 13.14 2.68 2.04
CA MET A 82 12.92 2.17 0.69
C MET A 82 12.64 3.34 -0.28
N SER A 83 13.53 3.52 -1.25
CA SER A 83 13.42 4.59 -2.25
C SER A 83 12.16 4.54 -3.10
N GLN A 84 11.59 3.34 -3.29
CA GLN A 84 10.36 3.13 -4.05
C GLN A 84 9.09 3.49 -3.26
N LEU A 85 9.18 3.67 -1.94
CA LEU A 85 8.02 3.98 -1.10
C LEU A 85 7.61 5.45 -1.26
N GLU A 86 6.49 5.70 -1.93
CA GLU A 86 5.98 7.04 -2.20
C GLU A 86 5.10 7.56 -1.07
N SER A 87 4.26 6.68 -0.49
CA SER A 87 3.33 7.05 0.58
C SER A 87 2.91 5.83 1.41
N ILE A 88 2.54 6.09 2.65
CA ILE A 88 1.98 5.10 3.58
C ILE A 88 0.64 5.63 4.08
N TYR A 89 -0.40 4.80 3.96
CA TYR A 89 -1.74 5.03 4.47
C TYR A 89 -2.01 4.02 5.58
N VAL A 90 -2.35 4.53 6.76
CA VAL A 90 -2.62 3.67 7.92
C VAL A 90 -4.13 3.57 8.12
N VAL A 91 -4.63 2.35 8.11
CA VAL A 91 -6.05 2.04 8.31
C VAL A 91 -6.25 1.54 9.74
N TYR A 92 -7.19 2.13 10.45
CA TYR A 92 -7.58 1.71 11.79
C TYR A 92 -9.01 1.17 11.75
N SER A 93 -9.22 -0.03 12.28
CA SER A 93 -10.56 -0.65 12.34
C SER A 93 -11.46 0.06 13.34
N ASN A 94 -10.88 0.76 14.34
CA ASN A 94 -11.62 1.59 15.27
C ASN A 94 -10.83 2.85 15.65
N ARG A 95 -11.57 3.86 16.11
CA ARG A 95 -11.01 5.16 16.50
C ARG A 95 -10.07 5.09 17.72
N ALA A 96 -10.26 4.11 18.61
CA ALA A 96 -9.45 3.98 19.81
C ALA A 96 -8.00 3.56 19.50
N GLU A 97 -7.80 2.71 18.49
CA GLU A 97 -6.47 2.33 18.01
C GLU A 97 -5.71 3.51 17.39
N TYR A 98 -6.42 4.41 16.70
CA TYR A 98 -5.84 5.63 16.15
C TYR A 98 -5.39 6.60 17.27
N GLU A 99 -6.22 6.78 18.30
CA GLU A 99 -5.94 7.68 19.43
C GLU A 99 -4.76 7.21 20.29
N GLN A 100 -4.38 5.93 20.27
CA GLN A 100 -3.17 5.43 20.95
C GLN A 100 -1.87 5.72 20.18
N TRP A 101 -1.97 6.11 18.90
CA TRP A 101 -0.82 6.38 18.05
C TRP A 101 -0.40 7.87 18.03
N ILE A 102 -1.30 8.79 18.40
CA ILE A 102 -1.05 10.24 18.52
C ILE A 102 -0.51 10.57 19.90
#